data_AF-A0A933QH78-F1
#
_entry.id   AF-A0A933QH78-F1
#
_cell.length_a   1.000
_cell.length_b   1.000
_cell.length_c   1.000
_cell.angle_alpha   90.00
_cell.angle_beta   90.00
_cell.angle_gamma   90.00
#
_symmetry.space_group_name_H-M   'P 1'
#
loop_
_entity.id
_entity.type
_entity.pdbx_description
1 polymer ?
#
loop_
_entity_poly.entity_id
_entity_poly.type
_entity_poly.pdbx_seq_one_letter_code
_entity_poly.pdbx_strand_id
1 'polypeptide(L)' 'TLCIQACPVDAIVGAAKQMHTVIASQCTGCELCLAPCPVNCIAMVPIPETIDNWKWKYPVFAVRKAA' A
#
# COMPACT_ATOMS: atom_id res chain seq x y z
N THR A 1 -4.76 14.85 -11.08
CA THR A 1 -5.71 15.01 -9.96
C THR A 1 -6.70 13.86 -9.84
N LEU A 2 -6.89 12.98 -10.82
CA LEU A 2 -7.77 11.81 -10.69
C LEU A 2 -7.40 10.90 -9.50
N CYS A 3 -6.10 10.64 -9.30
CA CYS A 3 -5.62 9.86 -8.15
C CYS A 3 -5.91 10.54 -6.80
N ILE A 4 -5.88 11.87 -6.74
CA ILE A 4 -6.20 12.65 -5.53
C ILE A 4 -7.66 12.46 -5.16
N GLN A 5 -8.58 12.57 -6.12
CA GLN A 5 -10.02 12.41 -5.88
C GLN A 5 -10.42 10.98 -5.50
N ALA A 6 -9.61 9.99 -5.89
CA ALA A 6 -9.83 8.59 -5.55
C ALA A 6 -9.29 8.21 -4.16
N CYS A 7 -8.47 9.05 -3.53
CA CYS A 7 -7.87 8.74 -2.24
C CYS A 7 -8.86 9.10 -1.11
N PRO A 8 -9.40 8.13 -0.35
CA PRO A 8 -10.40 8.42 0.68
C PRO A 8 -9.84 9.12 1.93
N VAL A 9 -8.51 9.13 2.08
CA VAL A 9 -7.78 9.69 3.22
C VAL A 9 -6.90 10.88 2.81
N ASP A 10 -7.03 11.35 1.57
CA ASP A 10 -6.27 12.47 1.02
C ASP A 10 -4.73 12.37 1.19
N ALA A 11 -4.19 11.16 1.19
CA ALA A 11 -2.75 10.89 1.40
C ALA A 11 -1.86 11.25 0.19
N ILE A 12 -2.42 11.80 -0.89
CA ILE A 12 -1.69 12.13 -2.13
C ILE A 12 -1.63 13.64 -2.28
N VAL A 13 -0.43 14.18 -2.43
CA VAL A 13 -0.20 15.62 -2.62
C VAL A 13 0.37 15.89 -3.99
N GLY A 14 -0.11 16.93 -4.66
CA GLY A 14 0.36 17.34 -5.97
C GLY A 14 -0.53 18.40 -6.60
N ALA A 15 -0.03 19.04 -7.66
CA ALA A 15 -0.77 20.03 -8.43
C ALA A 15 -1.12 19.49 -9.83
N ALA A 16 -2.00 20.21 -10.54
CA ALA A 16 -2.30 19.90 -11.93
C ALA A 16 -1.01 19.91 -12.77
N LYS A 17 -0.85 18.89 -13.63
CA LYS A 17 0.33 18.67 -14.50
C LYS A 17 1.66 18.46 -13.77
N GLN A 18 1.66 18.27 -12.45
CA GLN A 18 2.85 17.95 -11.66
C GLN A 18 2.85 16.48 -11.24
N MET A 19 4.03 15.97 -10.88
CA MET A 19 4.16 14.65 -10.28
C MET A 19 3.48 14.65 -8.91
N HIS A 20 2.59 13.68 -8.68
CA HIS A 20 1.89 13.53 -7.41
C HIS A 20 2.73 12.61 -6.51
N THR A 21 2.81 12.91 -5.23
CA THR A 21 3.57 12.15 -4.23
C THR A 21 2.64 11.58 -3.18
N VAL A 22 2.86 10.32 -2.82
CA VAL A 22 2.10 9.64 -1.75
C VAL A 22 2.82 9.84 -0.42
N ILE A 23 2.10 10.34 0.59
CA ILE A 23 2.62 10.46 1.96
C ILE A 23 2.38 9.12 2.68
N ALA A 24 3.47 8.37 2.91
CA ALA A 24 3.40 7.03 3.47
C ALA A 24 2.75 6.97 4.87
N SER A 25 2.88 8.01 5.69
CA SER A 25 2.30 8.05 7.04
C SER A 25 0.77 8.17 7.06
N GLN A 26 0.16 8.64 5.97
CA GLN A 26 -1.30 8.79 5.85
C GLN A 26 -1.91 7.75 4.89
N CYS A 27 -1.07 7.09 4.09
CA CYS A 27 -1.51 6.06 3.15
C CYS A 27 -1.90 4.78 3.88
N THR A 28 -3.13 4.32 3.63
CA THR A 28 -3.67 3.07 4.20
C THR A 28 -3.41 1.84 3.33
N GLY A 29 -2.88 2.01 2.12
CA GLY A 29 -2.66 0.90 1.19
C GLY A 29 -3.94 0.34 0.55
N CYS A 30 -4.98 1.17 0.38
CA CYS A 30 -6.29 0.76 -0.15
C CYS A 30 -6.37 0.54 -1.67
N GLU A 31 -5.27 0.69 -2.42
CA GLU A 31 -5.13 0.41 -3.88
C GLU A 31 -6.09 1.12 -4.86
N LEU A 32 -7.08 1.87 -4.39
CA LEU A 32 -8.06 2.60 -5.21
C LEU A 32 -7.44 3.64 -6.16
N CYS A 33 -6.24 4.15 -5.84
CA CYS A 33 -5.56 5.17 -6.63
C CYS A 33 -4.83 4.63 -7.88
N LEU A 34 -4.72 3.31 -8.03
CA LEU A 34 -4.03 2.67 -9.16
C LEU A 34 -4.84 2.78 -10.46
N ALA A 35 -6.07 2.28 -10.48
CA ALA A 35 -6.94 2.28 -11.66
C ALA A 35 -7.16 3.65 -12.32
N PRO A 36 -7.36 4.76 -11.57
CA PRO A 36 -7.57 6.08 -12.17
C PRO A 36 -6.27 6.80 -12.58
N CYS A 37 -5.08 6.21 -12.39
CA CYS A 37 -3.82 6.84 -12.75
C CYS A 37 -3.54 6.67 -14.26
N PRO A 38 -3.67 7.71 -15.10
CA PRO A 38 -3.58 7.57 -16.56
C PRO A 38 -2.19 7.17 -17.07
N VAL A 39 -1.17 7.35 -16.22
CA VAL A 39 0.25 7.08 -16.51
C VAL A 39 0.82 6.00 -15.60
N ASN A 40 -0.01 5.35 -14.78
CA ASN A 40 0.40 4.27 -13.85
C ASN A 40 1.65 4.61 -13.03
N CYS A 41 1.71 5.80 -12.43
CA CYS A 41 2.90 6.28 -11.69
C CYS A 41 3.02 5.73 -10.26
N ILE A 42 2.03 4.99 -9.75
CA ILE A 42 1.98 4.52 -8.35
C ILE A 42 2.07 2.99 -8.37
N ALA A 43 2.86 2.43 -7.46
CA ALA A 43 2.97 0.98 -7.25
C ALA A 43 2.88 0.65 -5.76
N MET A 44 2.26 -0.49 -5.44
CA MET A 44 2.25 -1.02 -4.07
C MET A 44 3.54 -1.79 -3.83
N VAL A 45 4.29 -1.42 -2.80
CA VAL A 45 5.54 -2.08 -2.43
C VAL A 45 5.39 -2.69 -1.04
N PRO A 46 5.75 -3.97 -0.83
CA PRO A 46 5.74 -4.57 0.49
C PRO A 46 6.78 -3.90 1.39
N ILE A 47 6.46 -3.77 2.67
CA ILE A 47 7.38 -3.24 3.67
C ILE A 47 8.47 -4.29 3.94
N PRO A 48 9.76 -3.97 3.79
CA PRO A 48 10.83 -4.93 4.05
C PRO A 48 10.90 -5.29 5.54
N GLU A 49 11.21 -6.56 5.82
CA GLU A 49 11.49 -7.04 7.19
C GLU A 49 12.83 -6.44 7.66
N THR A 50 12.79 -5.50 8.61
CA THR A 50 13.97 -4.97 9.32
C THR A 50 14.04 -5.55 10.73
N ILE A 51 15.16 -5.38 11.42
CA ILE A 51 15.33 -5.80 12.82
C ILE A 51 14.21 -5.24 13.72
N ASP A 52 13.77 -4.00 13.45
CA ASP A 52 12.71 -3.34 14.21
C ASP A 52 11.30 -3.93 13.95
N ASN A 53 11.05 -4.45 12.74
CA ASN A 53 9.75 -4.98 12.32
C ASN A 53 9.69 -6.52 12.31
N TRP A 54 10.78 -7.17 12.69
CA TRP A 54 10.90 -8.61 12.68
C TRP A 54 10.01 -9.21 13.78
N LYS A 55 9.13 -10.13 13.38
CA LYS A 55 8.30 -10.91 14.28
C LYS A 55 8.66 -12.38 14.15
N TRP A 56 8.70 -13.08 15.28
CA TRP A 56 8.86 -14.52 15.31
C TRP A 56 7.71 -15.19 14.55
N LYS A 57 8.03 -15.96 13.50
CA LYS A 57 7.04 -16.67 12.68
C LYS A 57 6.47 -17.84 13.48
N TYR A 58 5.14 -17.91 13.59
CA TYR A 58 4.49 -18.97 14.35
C TYR A 58 4.77 -20.34 13.70
N PRO A 59 5.12 -21.39 14.47
CA PRO A 59 5.32 -22.72 13.92
C PRO A 59 4.00 -23.25 13.39
N VAL A 60 3.90 -23.44 12.08
CA VAL A 60 2.75 -24.10 11.44
C VAL A 60 2.80 -25.59 11.72
N PHE A 61 2.07 -26.05 12.74
CA PHE A 61 1.81 -27.48 12.93
C PHE A 61 0.68 -27.90 12.00
N ALA A 62 0.96 -28.83 11.10
CA ALA A 62 -0.05 -29.41 10.24
C ALA A 62 -1.06 -30.19 11.09
N VAL A 63 -2.32 -29.74 11.12
CA VAL A 63 -3.39 -30.44 11.83
C VAL A 63 -3.65 -31.75 11.08
N ARG A 64 -3.18 -32.86 11.64
CA ARG A 64 -3.40 -34.19 11.08
C ARG A 64 -4.90 -34.51 11.21
N LYS A 65 -5.57 -34.79 10.09
CA LYS A 65 -6.96 -35.27 10.10
C LYS A 65 -7.04 -36.55 10.93
N ALA A 66 -7.93 -36.58 11.92
CA ALA A 66 -8.31 -37.82 12.58
C ALA A 66 -9.03 -38.72 11.56
N ALA A 67 -8.60 -39.97 11.49
CA ALA A 67 -9.11 -40.98 10.56
C ALA A 67 -10.55 -41.40 10.89
#